data_AF-A0A172TXK2-F1
#
_entry.id   AF-A0A172TXK2-F1
#
_cell.length_a   1.000
_cell.length_b   1.000
_cell.length_c   1.000
_cell.angle_alpha   90.00
_cell.angle_beta   90.00
_cell.angle_gamma   90.00
#
_symmetry.space_group_name_H-M   'P 1'
#
loop_
_entity.id
_entity.type
_entity.pdbx_description
1 polymer ?
#
loop_
_entity_poly.entity_id
_entity_poly.type
_entity_poly.pdbx_seq_one_letter_code
_entity_poly.pdbx_strand_id
1 'polypeptide(L)'
;MEETAKSIASYLSLAVEIIGAIIIGIALLQFIWGYVPALFIKRQYDVNSWLRVRFGSSLAIALELLLAADILRTAVAPTWDDIGKLAAIAAIRTALNYFLEKELREIESRTVPEQEASALAKK
;
A
#
# COMPACT_ATOMS: atom_id res chain seq x y z
N MET A 1 4.89 -24.58 26.34
CA MET A 1 4.14 -23.31 26.14
C MET A 1 4.82 -22.41 25.10
N GLU A 2 6.15 -22.27 25.12
CA GLU A 2 6.89 -21.50 24.10
C GLU A 2 6.83 -22.11 22.69
N GLU A 3 6.99 -23.43 22.53
CA GLU A 3 6.88 -24.10 21.21
C GLU A 3 5.48 -23.96 20.59
N THR A 4 4.44 -24.05 21.41
CA THR A 4 3.05 -23.86 20.98
C THR A 4 2.80 -22.42 20.51
N ALA A 5 3.35 -21.43 21.22
CA ALA A 5 3.24 -20.03 20.82
C ALA A 5 3.98 -19.76 19.50
N LYS A 6 5.20 -20.30 19.33
CA LYS A 6 5.98 -20.18 18.08
C LYS A 6 5.25 -20.77 16.90
N SER A 7 4.68 -21.97 17.07
CA SER A 7 3.94 -22.66 16.01
C SER A 7 2.70 -21.86 15.59
N ILE A 8 1.90 -21.39 16.56
CA ILE A 8 0.69 -20.60 16.28
C ILE A 8 1.04 -19.32 15.53
N ALA A 9 2.03 -18.58 16.03
CA ALA A 9 2.46 -17.33 15.40
C ALA A 9 3.00 -17.55 14.00
N SER A 10 3.76 -18.64 13.77
CA SER A 10 4.25 -19.00 12.44
C SER A 10 3.10 -19.29 11.46
N TYR A 11 2.11 -20.09 11.86
CA TYR A 11 0.96 -20.38 11.00
C TYR A 11 0.12 -19.14 10.71
N LEU A 12 -0.09 -18.30 11.72
CA LEU A 12 -0.86 -17.08 11.57
C LEU A 12 -0.13 -16.07 10.68
N SER A 13 1.19 -15.93 10.83
CA SER A 13 2.02 -15.07 9.97
C SER A 13 1.92 -15.52 8.51
N LEU A 14 2.07 -16.82 8.27
CA LEU A 14 1.98 -17.41 6.93
C LEU A 14 0.59 -17.20 6.31
N ALA A 15 -0.48 -17.37 7.09
CA ALA A 15 -1.84 -17.11 6.62
C ALA A 15 -2.04 -15.65 6.21
N VAL A 16 -1.57 -14.71 7.03
CA VAL A 16 -1.66 -13.26 6.76
C VAL A 16 -0.81 -12.90 5.52
N GLU A 17 0.36 -13.51 5.36
CA GLU A 17 1.23 -13.31 4.19
C GLU A 17 0.55 -13.76 2.89
N ILE A 18 -0.09 -14.93 2.91
CA ILE A 18 -0.87 -15.43 1.77
C ILE A 18 -2.01 -14.48 1.43
N ILE A 19 -2.75 -13.98 2.42
CA ILE A 19 -3.85 -13.02 2.20
C ILE A 19 -3.31 -11.73 1.57
N GLY A 20 -2.22 -11.19 2.10
CA GLY A 20 -1.56 -10.01 1.53
C GLY A 20 -1.13 -10.23 0.08
N ALA A 21 -0.51 -11.37 -0.21
CA ALA A 21 -0.09 -11.74 -1.56
C ALA A 21 -1.28 -11.86 -2.53
N ILE A 22 -2.40 -12.43 -2.09
CA ILE A 22 -3.64 -12.52 -2.89
C ILE A 22 -4.19 -11.13 -3.20
N ILE A 23 -4.25 -10.23 -2.21
CA ILE A 23 -4.73 -8.85 -2.42
C ILE A 23 -3.85 -8.12 -3.44
N ILE A 24 -2.53 -8.23 -3.33
CA ILE A 24 -1.58 -7.65 -4.30
C ILE A 24 -1.83 -8.24 -5.69
N GLY A 25 -1.95 -9.57 -5.79
CA GLY A 25 -2.18 -10.25 -7.06
C GLY A 25 -3.46 -9.80 -7.75
N ILE A 26 -4.57 -9.71 -7.00
CA ILE A 26 -5.87 -9.25 -7.53
C ILE A 26 -5.77 -7.77 -7.96
N ALA A 27 -5.17 -6.91 -7.14
CA ALA A 27 -5.03 -5.49 -7.45
C ALA A 27 -4.18 -5.28 -8.71
N LEU A 28 -3.09 -6.04 -8.86
CA LEU A 28 -2.22 -6.00 -10.02
C LEU A 28 -2.96 -6.46 -11.28
N LEU A 29 -3.71 -7.57 -11.21
CA LEU A 29 -4.51 -8.07 -12.32
C LEU A 29 -5.55 -7.03 -12.77
N GLN A 30 -6.28 -6.42 -11.84
CA GLN A 30 -7.23 -5.35 -12.13
C GLN A 30 -6.56 -4.14 -12.78
N PHE A 31 -5.38 -3.75 -12.27
CA PHE A 31 -4.60 -2.66 -12.83
C PHE A 31 -4.16 -2.96 -14.27
N ILE A 32 -3.62 -4.15 -14.54
CA ILE A 32 -3.18 -4.54 -15.89
C ILE A 32 -4.36 -4.57 -16.86
N TRP A 33 -5.49 -5.18 -16.48
CA TRP A 33 -6.66 -5.25 -17.35
C TRP A 33 -7.28 -3.90 -17.67
N GLY A 34 -7.24 -2.93 -16.74
CA GLY A 34 -7.71 -1.56 -17.00
C GLY A 34 -6.68 -0.70 -17.74
N TYR A 35 -5.39 -0.87 -17.46
CA TYR A 35 -4.32 0.00 -17.94
C TYR A 35 -3.87 -0.36 -19.35
N VAL A 36 -3.72 -1.65 -19.67
CA VAL A 36 -3.19 -2.10 -20.97
C VAL A 36 -4.08 -1.63 -22.15
N PRO A 37 -5.41 -1.79 -22.13
CA PRO A 37 -6.27 -1.27 -23.21
C PRO A 37 -6.23 0.26 -23.31
N ALA A 38 -6.09 0.96 -22.18
CA ALA A 38 -6.04 2.43 -22.12
C ALA A 38 -4.76 3.01 -22.75
N LEU A 39 -3.66 2.23 -22.81
CA LEU A 39 -2.44 2.63 -23.53
C LEU A 39 -2.60 2.65 -25.05
N PHE A 40 -3.45 1.77 -25.59
CA PHE A 40 -3.69 1.69 -27.04
C PHE A 40 -4.69 2.74 -27.54
N ILE A 41 -5.54 3.26 -26.66
CA ILE A 41 -6.54 4.29 -26.98
C ILE A 41 -6.02 5.64 -26.46
N LYS A 42 -5.51 6.47 -27.37
CA LYS A 42 -4.78 7.74 -27.12
C LYS A 42 -5.53 8.87 -26.37
N ARG A 43 -6.63 8.58 -25.67
CA ARG A 43 -7.52 9.60 -25.11
C ARG A 43 -8.13 9.12 -23.79
N GLN A 44 -7.39 9.25 -22.68
CA GLN A 44 -7.92 9.22 -21.30
C GLN A 44 -6.80 9.45 -20.26
N TYR A 45 -6.45 10.71 -20.00
CA TYR A 45 -5.52 11.06 -18.92
C TYR A 45 -6.13 10.78 -17.52
N ASP A 46 -7.45 10.95 -17.35
CA ASP A 46 -8.12 10.79 -16.06
C ASP A 46 -8.32 9.34 -15.60
N VAL A 47 -8.53 8.39 -16.53
CA VAL A 47 -8.76 6.98 -16.18
C VAL A 47 -7.48 6.34 -15.60
N ASN A 48 -6.32 6.81 -16.05
CA ASN A 48 -5.02 6.39 -15.53
C ASN A 48 -4.72 6.92 -14.13
N SER A 49 -5.35 8.00 -13.66
CA SER A 49 -5.14 8.51 -12.29
C SER A 49 -5.97 7.69 -11.30
N TRP A 50 -7.25 7.44 -11.60
CA TRP A 50 -8.15 6.67 -10.74
C TRP A 50 -7.68 5.22 -10.57
N LEU A 51 -7.25 4.57 -11.65
CA LEU A 51 -6.73 3.20 -11.58
C LEU A 51 -5.44 3.11 -10.76
N ARG A 52 -4.59 4.14 -10.81
CA ARG A 52 -3.39 4.27 -9.96
C ARG A 52 -3.74 4.46 -8.50
N VAL A 53 -4.68 5.34 -8.17
CA VAL A 53 -5.12 5.56 -6.78
C VAL A 53 -5.70 4.28 -6.20
N ARG A 54 -6.56 3.58 -6.97
CA ARG A 54 -7.15 2.31 -6.52
C ARG A 54 -6.11 1.21 -6.32
N PHE A 55 -5.16 1.08 -7.24
CA PHE A 55 -4.05 0.15 -7.09
C PHE A 55 -3.17 0.48 -5.88
N GLY A 56 -2.79 1.75 -5.71
CA GLY A 56 -2.01 2.23 -4.56
C GLY A 56 -2.70 1.98 -3.22
N SER A 57 -4.03 2.19 -3.15
CA SER A 57 -4.82 1.90 -1.95
C SER A 57 -4.82 0.39 -1.60
N SER A 58 -5.00 -0.49 -2.59
CA SER A 58 -4.92 -1.94 -2.37
C SER A 58 -3.53 -2.39 -1.92
N LEU A 59 -2.47 -1.78 -2.47
CA LEU A 59 -1.10 -2.05 -2.03
C LEU A 59 -0.88 -1.62 -0.58
N ALA A 60 -1.38 -0.46 -0.16
CA ALA A 60 -1.26 0.01 1.22
C ALA A 60 -1.85 -1.02 2.22
N ILE A 61 -3.06 -1.51 1.94
CA ILE A 61 -3.72 -2.53 2.77
C ILE A 61 -2.91 -3.82 2.82
N ALA A 62 -2.46 -4.33 1.67
CA ALA A 62 -1.70 -5.57 1.63
C ALA A 62 -0.37 -5.44 2.37
N LEU A 63 0.30 -4.30 2.27
CA LEU A 63 1.51 -4.01 3.01
C LEU A 63 1.23 -4.01 4.52
N GLU A 64 0.18 -3.36 5.01
CA GLU A 64 -0.24 -3.41 6.44
C GLU A 64 -0.34 -4.84 6.98
N LEU A 65 -1.01 -5.72 6.22
CA LEU A 65 -1.12 -7.13 6.58
C LEU A 65 0.25 -7.83 6.59
N LEU A 66 1.07 -7.61 5.57
CA LEU A 66 2.42 -8.20 5.51
C LEU A 66 3.29 -7.75 6.69
N LEU A 67 3.17 -6.49 7.15
CA LEU A 67 3.88 -6.05 8.36
C LEU A 67 3.44 -6.84 9.58
N ALA A 68 2.13 -7.02 9.72
CA ALA A 68 1.57 -7.69 10.88
C ALA A 68 2.10 -9.14 10.94
N ALA A 69 2.20 -9.80 9.78
CA ALA A 69 2.85 -11.11 9.66
C ALA A 69 4.33 -11.06 10.07
N ASP A 70 5.10 -10.07 9.60
CA ASP A 70 6.52 -9.94 9.94
C ASP A 70 6.74 -9.63 11.44
N ILE A 71 5.95 -8.72 12.03
CA ILE A 71 5.98 -8.40 13.46
C ILE A 71 5.66 -9.64 14.27
N LEU A 72 4.60 -10.37 13.89
CA LEU A 72 4.20 -11.60 14.59
C LEU A 72 5.31 -12.65 14.55
N ARG A 73 5.97 -12.85 13.40
CA ARG A 73 7.10 -13.77 13.26
C ARG A 73 8.29 -13.37 14.14
N THR A 74 8.66 -12.09 14.14
CA THR A 74 9.79 -11.59 14.95
C THR A 74 9.53 -11.58 16.45
N ALA A 75 8.26 -11.46 16.88
CA ALA A 75 7.89 -11.40 18.28
C ALA A 75 8.12 -12.72 19.05
N VAL A 76 8.15 -13.87 18.38
CA VAL A 76 8.17 -15.19 19.05
C VAL A 76 9.54 -15.88 19.05
N ALA A 77 10.47 -15.43 18.20
CA ALA A 77 11.88 -15.84 18.24
C ALA A 77 12.76 -14.79 17.53
N PRO A 78 13.12 -13.68 18.20
CA PRO A 78 13.90 -12.63 17.56
C PRO A 78 15.34 -13.10 17.34
N THR A 79 15.75 -13.23 16.07
CA THR A 79 17.18 -13.21 15.71
C THR A 79 17.58 -11.79 15.27
N TRP A 80 18.87 -11.46 15.37
CA TRP A 80 19.36 -10.17 14.87
C TRP A 80 19.11 -9.96 13.36
N ASP A 81 19.09 -11.05 12.59
CA ASP A 81 18.74 -11.03 11.16
C ASP A 81 17.24 -10.72 10.95
N ASP A 82 16.37 -11.32 11.76
CA ASP A 82 14.92 -11.05 11.70
C ASP A 82 14.58 -9.61 12.08
N ILE A 83 15.27 -9.05 13.08
CA ILE A 83 15.14 -7.63 13.46
C ILE A 83 15.60 -6.73 12.31
N GLY A 84 16.71 -7.06 11.65
CA GLY A 84 17.21 -6.31 10.49
C GLY A 84 16.23 -6.31 9.31
N LYS A 85 15.65 -7.47 8.99
CA LYS A 85 14.59 -7.61 7.96
C LYS A 85 13.36 -6.78 8.30
N LEU A 86 12.89 -6.86 9.54
CA LEU A 86 11.74 -6.08 10.00
C LEU A 86 11.99 -4.57 9.89
N ALA A 87 13.17 -4.09 10.31
CA ALA A 87 13.55 -2.69 10.22
C ALA A 87 13.62 -2.21 8.75
N ALA A 88 14.16 -3.03 7.85
CA ALA A 88 14.21 -2.72 6.42
C ALA A 88 12.80 -2.63 5.81
N ILE A 89 11.91 -3.59 6.11
CA ILE A 89 10.51 -3.59 5.63
C ILE A 89 9.74 -2.38 6.18
N ALA A 90 9.93 -2.05 7.46
CA ALA A 90 9.35 -0.86 8.07
C ALA A 90 9.83 0.43 7.40
N ALA A 91 11.14 0.57 7.14
CA ALA A 91 11.70 1.73 6.47
C ALA A 91 11.18 1.89 5.02
N ILE A 92 11.14 0.81 4.25
CA ILE A 92 10.60 0.81 2.88
C ILE A 92 9.13 1.26 2.89
N ARG A 93 8.33 0.74 3.82
CA ARG A 93 6.93 1.12 3.97
C ARG A 93 6.78 2.60 4.31
N THR A 94 7.53 3.11 5.29
CA THR A 94 7.46 4.53 5.65
C THR A 94 7.81 5.40 4.46
N ALA A 95 8.85 5.04 3.69
CA ALA A 95 9.21 5.76 2.48
C ALA A 95 8.11 5.70 1.41
N LEU A 96 7.59 4.51 1.08
CA LEU A 96 6.53 4.35 0.08
C LEU A 96 5.23 5.07 0.47
N ASN A 97 4.79 4.92 1.71
CA ASN A 97 3.58 5.58 2.20
C ASN A 97 3.73 7.10 2.19
N TYR A 98 4.90 7.61 2.59
CA TYR A 98 5.23 9.02 2.50
C TYR A 98 5.17 9.54 1.04
N PHE A 99 5.75 8.82 0.09
CA PHE A 99 5.71 9.20 -1.32
C PHE A 99 4.29 9.16 -1.90
N LEU A 100 3.52 8.13 -1.58
CA LEU A 100 2.13 8.00 -2.03
C LEU A 100 1.26 9.13 -1.47
N GLU A 101 1.36 9.41 -0.17
CA GLU A 101 0.61 10.50 0.48
C GLU A 101 1.02 11.87 -0.08
N LYS A 102 2.31 12.06 -0.36
CA LYS A 102 2.81 13.26 -1.03
C LYS A 102 2.23 13.42 -2.44
N GLU A 103 2.24 12.37 -3.25
CA GLU A 103 1.67 12.40 -4.61
C GLU A 103 0.17 12.69 -4.57
N LEU A 104 -0.56 12.10 -3.62
CA LEU A 104 -2.00 12.31 -3.46
C LEU A 104 -2.32 13.76 -3.09
N ARG A 105 -1.55 14.37 -2.17
CA ARG A 105 -1.67 15.79 -1.80
C ARG A 105 -1.37 16.71 -2.98
N GLU A 106 -0.39 16.36 -3.81
CA GLU A 106 -0.08 17.12 -5.03
C GLU A 106 -1.22 17.05 -6.05
N ILE A 107 -1.83 15.88 -6.25
CA ILE A 107 -3.01 15.72 -7.10
C ILE A 107 -4.18 16.55 -6.58
N GLU A 108 -4.46 16.50 -5.27
CA GLU A 108 -5.55 17.25 -4.63
C GLU A 108 -5.39 18.77 -4.81
N SER A 109 -4.17 19.28 -4.62
CA SER A 109 -3.85 20.71 -4.79
C SER A 109 -4.05 21.21 -6.23
N ARG A 110 -3.92 20.32 -7.23
CA ARG A 110 -4.16 20.66 -8.65
C ARG A 110 -5.65 20.63 -9.03
N THR A 111 -6.48 19.95 -8.26
CA THR A 111 -7.92 19.79 -8.54
C THR A 111 -8.83 20.82 -7.87
N VAL A 112 -8.35 21.59 -6.89
CA VAL A 112 -9.08 22.73 -6.32
C VAL A 112 -8.66 24.01 -7.06
N PRO A 113 -9.51 24.59 -7.93
CA PRO A 113 -9.19 25.88 -8.53
C PRO A 113 -9.14 26.93 -7.42
N GLU A 114 -8.05 27.70 -7.35
CA GLU A 114 -7.86 28.87 -6.45
C GLU A 114 -8.99 29.93 -6.51
N GLN A 115 -9.97 29.76 -7.40
CA GLN A 115 -11.07 30.70 -7.60
C GLN A 115 -12.05 30.78 -6.42
N GLU A 116 -12.27 29.70 -5.66
CA GLU A 116 -13.28 29.69 -4.59
C GLU A 116 -12.79 30.36 -3.28
N ALA A 117 -11.49 30.30 -2.98
CA ALA A 117 -10.90 30.98 -1.82
C ALA A 117 -10.92 32.51 -1.96
N SER A 118 -10.80 33.03 -3.19
CA SER A 118 -10.85 34.47 -3.45
C SER A 118 -12.27 35.08 -3.41
N ALA A 119 -13.31 34.25 -3.56
CA ALA A 119 -14.71 34.68 -3.52
C ALA A 119 -15.24 34.81 -2.08
N LEU A 120 -14.75 33.98 -1.15
CA LEU A 120 -15.11 34.04 0.28
C LEU A 120 -14.39 35.18 1.03
N ALA A 121 -13.22 35.62 0.57
CA ALA A 121 -12.50 36.75 1.16
C ALA A 121 -13.06 38.14 0.77
N LYS A 122 -14.03 38.19 -0.17
CA LYS A 122 -14.68 39.42 -0.64
C LYS A 122 -16.13 39.58 -0.17
N LYS A 123 -16.62 38.72 0.71
CA LYS A 123 -17.96 38.79 1.30
C LYS A 123 -17.87 39.07 2.79
#